data_AF-A0A5D0HY84-F1
#
_entry.id   AF-A0A5D0HY84-F1
#
_cell.length_a   1.000
_cell.length_b   1.000
_cell.length_c   1.000
_cell.angle_alpha   90.00
_cell.angle_beta   90.00
_cell.angle_gamma   90.00
#
_symmetry.space_group_name_H-M   'P 1'
#
loop_
_entity.id
_entity.type
_entity.pdbx_description
1 polymer ?
#
loop_
_entity_poly.entity_id
_entity_poly.type
_entity_poly.pdbx_seq_one_letter_code
_entity_poly.pdbx_strand_id
1 'polypeptide(L)'
;TIEKPLLLEAKQKGYGDRQIAHMLGCLESEVYSKREALNINRVYKLVDTCAAEFEAKTPYYYSTFESDMQTANGERFSHNESVVTDKKKIIVLGSGPNRIGQGIEFDYCCVHGVLAAAECGYETIMINCNPETVSTDFDTADKLYFEPVFWEHIYDIIKHEKPEGVIVQLGGQT
;
A
#
# COMPACT_ATOMS: atom_id res chain seq x y z
N THR A 1 3.78 22.86 -16.76
CA THR A 1 2.97 21.64 -16.60
C THR A 1 3.91 20.46 -16.70
N ILE A 2 3.92 19.53 -15.74
CA ILE A 2 4.82 18.37 -15.74
C ILE A 2 4.37 17.34 -16.79
N GLU A 3 5.31 16.81 -17.58
CA GLU A 3 5.05 15.79 -18.60
C GLU A 3 5.07 14.37 -18.00
N LYS A 4 4.38 13.41 -18.66
CA LYS A 4 4.28 12.02 -18.19
C LYS A 4 5.64 11.37 -17.89
N PRO A 5 6.69 11.47 -18.73
CA PRO A 5 7.97 10.82 -18.47
C PRO A 5 8.63 11.35 -17.19
N LEU A 6 8.64 12.68 -17.00
CA LEU A 6 9.26 13.31 -15.84
C LEU A 6 8.46 13.03 -14.56
N LEU A 7 7.13 13.02 -14.63
CA LEU A 7 6.29 12.68 -13.48
C LEU A 7 6.50 11.21 -13.07
N LEU A 8 6.52 10.28 -14.05
CA LEU A 8 6.78 8.87 -13.78
C LEU A 8 8.17 8.66 -13.15
N GLU A 9 9.20 9.31 -13.69
CA GLU A 9 10.56 9.24 -13.15
C GLU A 9 10.61 9.78 -11.71
N ALA A 10 9.92 10.88 -11.42
CA ALA A 10 9.83 11.41 -10.07
C ALA A 10 9.17 10.40 -9.11
N LYS A 11 8.07 9.77 -9.52
CA LYS A 11 7.39 8.73 -8.71
C LYS A 11 8.26 7.49 -8.52
N GLN A 12 8.99 7.05 -9.56
CA GLN A 12 9.97 5.96 -9.49
C GLN A 12 11.12 6.24 -8.53
N LYS A 13 11.51 7.51 -8.39
CA LYS A 13 12.51 7.98 -7.42
C LYS A 13 11.94 8.19 -6.01
N GLY A 14 10.65 7.92 -5.79
CA GLY A 14 10.02 8.00 -4.48
C GLY A 14 9.51 9.39 -4.09
N TYR A 15 9.40 10.34 -5.02
CA TYR A 15 8.83 11.65 -4.71
C TYR A 15 7.32 11.52 -4.41
N GLY A 16 6.90 11.97 -3.23
CA GLY A 16 5.49 12.07 -2.86
C GLY A 16 4.77 13.16 -3.67
N ASP A 17 3.46 13.00 -3.85
CA ASP A 17 2.65 13.98 -4.60
C ASP A 17 2.75 15.36 -3.95
N ARG A 18 2.82 15.43 -2.61
CA ARG A 18 3.09 16.66 -1.84
C ARG A 18 4.40 17.35 -2.21
N GLN A 19 5.49 16.59 -2.41
CA GLN A 19 6.80 17.16 -2.73
C GLN A 19 6.81 17.74 -4.15
N ILE A 20 6.22 17.00 -5.09
CA ILE A 20 6.06 17.45 -6.47
C ILE A 20 5.19 18.71 -6.51
N ALA A 21 4.08 18.72 -5.78
CA ALA A 21 3.17 19.86 -5.68
C ALA A 21 3.88 21.11 -5.14
N HIS A 22 4.71 20.94 -4.11
CA HIS A 22 5.54 22.03 -3.57
C HIS A 22 6.49 22.62 -4.62
N MET A 23 7.17 21.78 -5.40
CA MET A 23 8.08 22.25 -6.47
C MET A 23 7.35 22.91 -7.64
N LEU A 24 6.13 22.48 -7.94
CA LEU A 24 5.30 23.03 -9.02
C LEU A 24 4.47 24.24 -8.58
N GLY A 25 4.39 24.53 -7.28
CA GLY A 25 3.58 25.62 -6.73
C GLY A 25 2.07 25.37 -6.87
N CYS A 26 1.63 24.11 -6.79
CA CYS A 26 0.23 23.71 -6.94
C CYS A 26 -0.26 22.89 -5.73
N LEU A 27 -1.53 22.49 -5.73
CA LEU A 27 -2.10 21.62 -4.71
C LEU A 27 -1.69 20.16 -4.95
N GLU A 28 -1.51 19.42 -3.86
CA GLU A 28 -1.23 17.97 -3.90
C GLU A 28 -2.30 17.18 -4.67
N SER A 29 -3.57 17.57 -4.54
CA SER A 29 -4.69 16.99 -5.29
C SER A 29 -4.59 17.22 -6.80
N GLU A 30 -3.95 18.30 -7.26
CA GLU A 30 -3.74 18.56 -8.68
C GLU A 30 -2.68 17.62 -9.26
N VAL A 31 -1.62 17.33 -8.48
CA VAL A 31 -0.61 16.33 -8.85
C VAL A 31 -1.23 14.94 -8.88
N TYR A 32 -1.99 14.56 -7.85
CA TYR A 32 -2.72 13.30 -7.80
C TYR A 32 -3.66 13.13 -9.01
N SER A 33 -4.50 14.12 -9.29
CA SER A 33 -5.43 14.08 -10.43
C SER A 33 -4.71 13.99 -11.77
N LYS A 34 -3.55 14.66 -11.89
CA LYS A 34 -2.72 14.59 -13.10
C LYS A 34 -2.09 13.21 -13.27
N ARG A 35 -1.59 12.63 -12.17
CA ARG A 35 -1.01 11.28 -12.13
C ARG A 35 -2.03 10.24 -12.59
N GLU A 36 -3.24 10.31 -12.05
CA GLU A 36 -4.39 9.49 -12.44
C GLU A 36 -4.76 9.65 -13.92
N ALA A 37 -4.88 10.89 -14.42
CA ALA A 37 -5.19 11.17 -15.81
C ALA A 37 -4.11 10.65 -16.79
N LEU A 38 -2.87 10.50 -16.33
CA LEU A 38 -1.75 9.97 -17.10
C LEU A 38 -1.57 8.45 -16.95
N ASN A 39 -2.46 7.79 -16.19
CA ASN A 39 -2.41 6.37 -15.84
C ASN A 39 -1.08 5.97 -15.19
N ILE A 40 -0.55 6.82 -14.31
CA ILE A 40 0.65 6.54 -13.51
C ILE A 40 0.16 6.00 -12.16
N ASN A 41 -0.10 4.70 -12.12
CA ASN A 41 -0.61 4.04 -10.92
C ASN A 41 0.51 3.31 -10.19
N ARG A 42 0.34 3.20 -8.88
CA ARG A 42 1.15 2.35 -8.04
C ARG A 42 0.81 0.89 -8.33
N VAL A 43 1.84 0.05 -8.39
CA VAL A 43 1.70 -1.42 -8.44
C VAL A 43 2.28 -2.01 -7.16
N TYR A 44 1.79 -3.18 -6.79
CA TYR A 44 2.26 -3.90 -5.61
C TYR A 44 3.02 -5.15 -6.05
N LYS A 45 4.19 -5.33 -5.45
CA LYS A 45 5.08 -6.45 -5.66
C LYS A 45 5.17 -7.27 -4.40
N LEU A 46 5.30 -8.57 -4.58
CA LEU A 46 5.42 -9.51 -3.49
C LEU A 46 6.89 -9.59 -3.06
N VAL A 47 7.12 -9.56 -1.75
CA VAL A 47 8.44 -9.82 -1.18
C VAL A 47 8.67 -11.32 -1.19
N ASP A 48 9.49 -11.77 -2.11
CA ASP A 48 9.99 -13.14 -2.13
C ASP A 48 11.42 -13.19 -1.57
N THR A 49 11.84 -14.35 -1.08
CA THR A 49 13.20 -14.55 -0.57
C THR A 49 14.19 -14.95 -1.67
N CYS A 50 13.77 -15.00 -2.94
CA CYS A 50 14.49 -15.68 -4.02
C CYS A 50 14.47 -14.95 -5.38
N ALA A 51 14.13 -13.67 -5.40
CA ALA A 51 14.03 -12.82 -6.59
C ALA A 51 13.24 -13.48 -7.74
N ALA A 52 12.04 -13.96 -7.42
CA ALA A 52 11.11 -14.67 -8.29
C ALA A 52 11.62 -15.99 -8.91
N GLU A 53 12.69 -16.60 -8.35
CA GLU A 53 13.11 -17.95 -8.75
C GLU A 53 12.01 -18.99 -8.47
N PHE A 54 11.29 -18.81 -7.35
CA PHE A 54 10.16 -19.62 -6.95
C PHE A 54 8.94 -18.75 -6.69
N GLU A 55 7.76 -19.29 -6.95
CA GLU A 55 6.49 -18.62 -6.62
C GLU A 55 6.36 -18.52 -5.10
N ALA A 56 6.49 -17.31 -4.58
CA ALA A 56 6.33 -17.03 -3.17
C ALA A 56 4.84 -17.02 -2.81
N LYS A 57 4.52 -17.67 -1.68
CA LYS A 57 3.15 -17.86 -1.20
C LYS A 57 2.77 -16.90 -0.08
N THR A 58 3.74 -16.14 0.43
CA THR A 58 3.54 -15.21 1.54
C THR A 58 2.94 -13.90 1.01
N PRO A 59 1.77 -13.48 1.50
CA PRO A 59 1.04 -12.31 0.98
C PRO A 59 1.64 -11.00 1.54
N TYR A 60 2.93 -10.81 1.33
CA TYR A 60 3.72 -9.70 1.83
C TYR A 60 4.07 -8.75 0.69
N TYR A 61 3.48 -7.56 0.69
CA TYR A 61 3.52 -6.64 -0.44
C TYR A 61 4.19 -5.32 -0.09
N TYR A 62 4.89 -4.76 -1.08
CA TYR A 62 5.35 -3.38 -1.09
C TYR A 62 5.00 -2.75 -2.44
N SER A 63 5.02 -1.44 -2.50
CA SER A 63 4.57 -0.67 -3.64
C SER A 63 5.72 -0.07 -4.42
N THR A 64 5.50 0.08 -5.71
CA THR A 64 6.44 0.72 -6.62
C THR A 64 5.70 1.34 -7.81
N PHE A 65 6.39 2.18 -8.57
CA PHE A 65 5.90 2.68 -9.85
C PHE A 65 6.71 2.02 -10.97
N GLU A 66 6.07 1.15 -11.75
CA GLU A 66 6.73 0.51 -12.90
C GLU A 66 6.38 1.21 -14.21
N SER A 67 7.31 1.14 -15.16
CA SER A 67 7.05 1.51 -16.54
C SER A 67 6.16 0.45 -17.20
N ASP A 68 5.26 0.87 -18.07
CA ASP A 68 4.42 -0.05 -18.83
C ASP A 68 5.28 -1.02 -19.66
N MET A 69 5.06 -2.33 -19.51
CA MET A 69 5.61 -3.35 -20.39
C MET A 69 4.69 -3.52 -21.60
N GLN A 70 5.28 -3.67 -22.79
CA GLN A 70 4.52 -3.89 -24.02
C GLN A 70 4.48 -5.39 -24.34
N THR A 71 3.29 -5.97 -24.43
CA THR A 71 3.10 -7.34 -24.91
C THR A 71 3.38 -7.44 -26.41
N ALA A 72 3.57 -8.66 -26.92
CA ALA A 72 3.70 -8.92 -28.36
C ALA A 72 2.50 -8.42 -29.18
N ASN A 73 1.33 -8.25 -28.54
CA ASN A 73 0.10 -7.75 -29.15
C ASN A 73 -0.02 -6.21 -29.10
N GLY A 74 0.99 -5.53 -28.55
CA GLY A 74 1.04 -4.07 -28.46
C GLY A 74 0.37 -3.48 -27.22
N GLU A 75 -0.24 -4.29 -26.36
CA GLU A 75 -0.88 -3.84 -25.12
C GLU A 75 0.17 -3.47 -24.07
N ARG A 76 -0.05 -2.35 -23.40
CA ARG A 76 0.82 -1.82 -22.35
C ARG A 76 0.21 -2.13 -20.99
N PHE A 77 0.95 -2.84 -20.14
CA PHE A 77 0.51 -3.17 -18.78
C PHE A 77 1.65 -3.06 -17.78
N SER A 78 1.30 -2.74 -16.54
CA SER A 78 2.19 -2.84 -15.38
C SER A 78 1.74 -4.04 -14.54
N HIS A 79 2.61 -5.01 -14.30
CA HIS A 79 2.24 -6.23 -13.58
C HIS A 79 2.03 -5.91 -12.09
N ASN A 80 0.83 -6.19 -11.57
CA ASN A 80 0.51 -6.06 -10.15
C ASN A 80 0.33 -7.46 -9.56
N GLU A 81 1.15 -7.80 -8.56
CA GLU A 81 1.20 -9.12 -7.94
C GLU A 81 0.20 -9.24 -6.78
N SER A 82 -0.32 -8.11 -6.29
CA SER A 82 -1.44 -8.14 -5.36
C SER A 82 -2.75 -8.38 -6.12
N VAL A 83 -3.22 -9.63 -6.07
CA VAL A 83 -4.49 -10.05 -6.69
C VAL A 83 -5.65 -9.73 -5.77
N VAL A 84 -6.63 -8.99 -6.26
CA VAL A 84 -7.84 -8.63 -5.49
C VAL A 84 -8.86 -9.76 -5.57
N THR A 85 -9.33 -10.24 -4.42
CA THR A 85 -10.38 -11.27 -4.35
C THR A 85 -11.78 -10.66 -4.26
N ASP A 86 -12.82 -11.47 -4.47
CA ASP A 86 -14.23 -11.07 -4.30
C ASP A 86 -14.72 -11.13 -2.85
N LYS A 87 -13.87 -11.53 -1.90
CA LYS A 87 -14.24 -11.56 -0.47
C LYS A 87 -14.45 -10.14 0.05
N LYS A 88 -15.32 -10.01 1.06
CA LYS A 88 -15.45 -8.77 1.83
C LYS A 88 -14.19 -8.55 2.63
N LYS A 89 -13.59 -7.37 2.53
CA LYS A 89 -12.29 -7.07 3.13
C LYS A 89 -12.39 -6.01 4.21
N ILE A 90 -11.60 -6.14 5.26
CA ILE A 90 -11.42 -5.10 6.28
C ILE A 90 -9.93 -4.74 6.32
N ILE A 91 -9.65 -3.44 6.17
CA ILE A 91 -8.30 -2.91 6.37
C ILE A 91 -8.14 -2.51 7.84
N VAL A 92 -7.01 -2.87 8.44
CA VAL A 92 -6.55 -2.35 9.73
C VAL A 92 -5.31 -1.50 9.49
N LEU A 93 -5.35 -0.23 9.92
CA LEU A 93 -4.19 0.65 9.85
C LEU A 93 -3.32 0.47 11.09
N GLY A 94 -2.06 0.13 10.86
CA GLY A 94 -1.04 -0.02 11.90
C GLY A 94 -0.61 1.32 12.49
N SER A 95 0.22 1.25 13.53
CA SER A 95 0.68 2.42 14.26
C SER A 95 1.85 3.15 13.61
N GLY A 96 2.53 2.55 12.64
CA GLY A 96 3.80 3.09 12.14
C GLY A 96 4.91 3.00 13.21
N PRO A 97 5.99 3.80 13.10
CA PRO A 97 7.14 3.67 13.98
C PRO A 97 6.80 4.00 15.44
N ASN A 98 7.35 3.19 16.36
CA ASN A 98 7.19 3.38 17.80
C ASN A 98 7.80 4.71 18.26
N ARG A 99 7.11 5.41 19.17
CA ARG A 99 7.58 6.64 19.82
C ARG A 99 7.04 6.74 21.25
N ILE A 100 7.60 7.63 22.05
CA ILE A 100 7.08 7.89 23.41
C ILE A 100 5.60 8.28 23.30
N GLY A 101 4.73 7.52 23.98
CA GLY A 101 3.27 7.70 23.94
C GLY A 101 2.55 6.94 22.81
N GLN A 102 3.28 6.24 21.94
CA GLN A 102 2.73 5.36 20.91
C GLN A 102 3.65 4.14 20.75
N GLY A 103 3.45 3.14 21.61
CA GLY A 103 4.29 1.94 21.66
C GLY A 103 3.59 0.68 21.16
N ILE A 104 4.09 -0.45 21.65
CA ILE A 104 3.66 -1.81 21.29
C ILE A 104 2.21 -2.11 21.67
N GLU A 105 1.62 -1.36 22.60
CA GLU A 105 0.22 -1.48 22.98
C GLU A 105 -0.73 -1.30 21.78
N PHE A 106 -0.38 -0.43 20.83
CA PHE A 106 -1.17 -0.22 19.61
C PHE A 106 -0.96 -1.35 18.61
N ASP A 107 0.25 -1.93 18.56
CA ASP A 107 0.51 -3.12 17.75
C ASP A 107 -0.36 -4.30 18.21
N TYR A 108 -0.42 -4.51 19.53
CA TYR A 108 -1.30 -5.52 20.13
C TYR A 108 -2.78 -5.30 19.76
N CYS A 109 -3.27 -4.06 19.84
CA CYS A 109 -4.63 -3.71 19.43
C CYS A 109 -4.88 -4.03 17.94
N CYS A 110 -3.94 -3.68 17.05
CA CYS A 110 -4.06 -3.94 15.63
C CYS A 110 -4.08 -5.44 15.31
N VAL A 111 -3.21 -6.23 15.94
CA VAL A 111 -3.20 -7.71 15.79
C VAL A 111 -4.54 -8.30 16.20
N HIS A 112 -5.07 -7.93 17.37
CA HIS A 112 -6.38 -8.40 17.82
C HIS A 112 -7.53 -7.93 16.93
N GLY A 113 -7.44 -6.72 16.36
CA GLY A 113 -8.41 -6.22 15.38
C GLY A 113 -8.45 -7.05 14.10
N VAL A 114 -7.28 -7.44 13.59
CA VAL A 114 -7.17 -8.35 12.44
C VAL A 114 -7.75 -9.72 12.77
N LEU A 115 -7.32 -10.34 13.87
CA LEU A 115 -7.80 -11.66 14.27
C LEU A 115 -9.34 -11.68 14.44
N ALA A 116 -9.91 -10.67 15.09
CA ALA A 116 -11.36 -10.56 15.27
C ALA A 116 -12.10 -10.36 13.92
N ALA A 117 -11.55 -9.59 12.99
CA ALA A 117 -12.13 -9.42 11.66
C ALA A 117 -12.06 -10.74 10.85
N ALA A 118 -10.96 -11.48 10.95
CA ALA A 118 -10.82 -12.80 10.33
C ALA A 118 -11.83 -13.81 10.91
N GLU A 119 -12.02 -13.83 12.24
CA GLU A 119 -13.05 -14.65 12.91
C GLU A 119 -14.48 -14.32 12.46
N CYS A 120 -14.73 -13.06 12.07
CA CYS A 120 -16.01 -12.64 11.48
C CYS A 120 -16.15 -13.01 9.99
N GLY A 121 -15.13 -13.64 9.39
CA GLY A 121 -15.16 -14.12 8.00
C GLY A 121 -14.73 -13.09 6.95
N TYR A 122 -14.08 -11.98 7.34
CA TYR A 122 -13.54 -11.01 6.40
C TYR A 122 -12.14 -11.41 5.93
N GLU A 123 -11.80 -11.06 4.69
CA GLU A 123 -10.40 -11.01 4.25
C GLU A 123 -9.72 -9.81 4.92
N THR A 124 -8.64 -10.06 5.62
CA THR A 124 -7.98 -9.07 6.45
C THR A 124 -6.76 -8.48 5.76
N ILE A 125 -6.65 -7.16 5.83
CA ILE A 125 -5.53 -6.43 5.21
C ILE A 125 -4.88 -5.56 6.28
N MET A 126 -3.61 -5.81 6.55
CA MET A 126 -2.81 -4.96 7.43
C MET A 126 -2.00 -3.96 6.59
N ILE A 127 -1.99 -2.69 6.99
CA ILE A 127 -1.09 -1.66 6.44
C ILE A 127 -0.25 -1.11 7.56
N ASN A 128 1.05 -1.40 7.57
CA ASN A 128 1.98 -0.88 8.57
C ASN A 128 3.39 -0.81 7.99
N CYS A 129 4.28 -0.01 8.60
CA CYS A 129 5.66 0.15 8.16
C CYS A 129 6.68 -0.05 9.28
N ASN A 130 6.26 -0.53 10.46
CA ASN A 130 7.14 -0.78 11.58
C ASN A 130 7.76 -2.18 11.46
N PRO A 131 9.08 -2.33 11.27
CA PRO A 131 9.70 -3.65 11.13
C PRO A 131 9.81 -4.43 12.45
N GLU A 132 9.53 -3.80 13.59
CA GLU A 132 9.71 -4.39 14.93
C GLU A 132 8.43 -5.07 15.47
N THR A 133 7.34 -5.07 14.69
CA THR A 133 6.00 -5.43 15.17
C THR A 133 5.51 -6.80 14.73
N VAL A 134 4.61 -7.39 15.52
CA VAL A 134 3.93 -8.63 15.16
C VAL A 134 2.85 -8.38 14.10
N SER A 135 2.24 -7.19 14.05
CA SER A 135 1.31 -6.85 12.97
C SER A 135 1.91 -6.94 11.57
N THR A 136 3.23 -6.79 11.45
CA THR A 136 3.97 -6.92 10.19
C THR A 136 4.51 -8.34 9.95
N ASP A 137 4.06 -9.32 10.74
CA ASP A 137 4.20 -10.72 10.38
C ASP A 137 3.16 -11.06 9.30
N PHE A 138 3.62 -11.67 8.20
CA PHE A 138 2.76 -12.04 7.08
C PHE A 138 1.76 -13.14 7.44
N ASP A 139 1.94 -13.84 8.57
CA ASP A 139 0.98 -14.82 9.09
C ASP A 139 -0.18 -14.18 9.87
N THR A 140 -0.12 -12.87 10.16
CA THR A 140 -1.15 -12.20 10.97
C THR A 140 -2.42 -11.87 10.18
N ALA A 141 -2.29 -11.53 8.89
CA ALA A 141 -3.39 -11.08 8.04
C ALA A 141 -3.37 -11.82 6.69
N ASP A 142 -4.50 -11.88 5.99
CA ASP A 142 -4.56 -12.47 4.64
C ASP A 142 -3.67 -11.71 3.64
N LYS A 143 -3.48 -10.40 3.86
CA LYS A 143 -2.52 -9.56 3.14
C LYS A 143 -1.85 -8.55 4.05
N LEU A 144 -0.55 -8.40 3.90
CA LEU A 144 0.24 -7.37 4.53
C LEU A 144 0.81 -6.42 3.48
N TYR A 145 0.49 -5.14 3.59
CA TYR A 145 1.15 -4.06 2.85
C TYR A 145 2.16 -3.36 3.75
N PHE A 146 3.45 -3.54 3.46
CA PHE A 146 4.53 -2.84 4.13
C PHE A 146 4.69 -1.44 3.57
N GLU A 147 3.75 -0.58 3.90
CA GLU A 147 3.62 0.74 3.31
C GLU A 147 3.58 1.82 4.39
N PRO A 148 4.12 3.02 4.10
CA PRO A 148 3.92 4.16 4.97
C PRO A 148 2.43 4.36 5.27
N VAL A 149 2.09 4.54 6.54
CA VAL A 149 0.73 4.92 6.98
C VAL A 149 0.52 6.41 6.65
N PHE A 150 0.50 6.71 5.36
CA PHE A 150 0.37 8.03 4.76
C PHE A 150 -0.76 8.02 3.75
N TRP A 151 -1.54 9.10 3.71
CA TRP A 151 -2.80 9.16 2.98
C TRP A 151 -2.66 8.74 1.50
N GLU A 152 -1.57 9.14 0.82
CA GLU A 152 -1.34 8.83 -0.59
C GLU A 152 -1.27 7.30 -0.83
N HIS A 153 -0.55 6.59 0.04
CA HIS A 153 -0.37 5.14 -0.06
C HIS A 153 -1.65 4.39 0.36
N ILE A 154 -2.26 4.81 1.48
CA ILE A 154 -3.50 4.22 1.99
C ILE A 154 -4.62 4.36 0.95
N TYR A 155 -4.73 5.52 0.30
CA TYR A 155 -5.75 5.77 -0.71
C TYR A 155 -5.55 4.91 -1.96
N ASP A 156 -4.32 4.75 -2.44
CA ASP A 156 -4.00 3.85 -3.56
C ASP A 156 -4.33 2.38 -3.21
N ILE A 157 -4.12 1.93 -1.96
CA ILE A 157 -4.48 0.57 -1.51
C ILE A 157 -6.00 0.41 -1.43
N ILE A 158 -6.73 1.38 -0.85
CA ILE A 158 -8.20 1.35 -0.77
C ILE A 158 -8.81 1.28 -2.17
N LYS A 159 -8.28 2.05 -3.12
CA LYS A 159 -8.75 2.06 -4.51
C LYS A 159 -8.51 0.71 -5.20
N HIS A 160 -7.37 0.06 -4.90
CA HIS A 160 -7.02 -1.27 -5.40
C HIS A 160 -7.92 -2.36 -4.79
N GLU A 161 -7.96 -2.47 -3.46
CA GLU A 161 -8.59 -3.58 -2.74
C GLU A 161 -10.11 -3.45 -2.55
N LYS A 162 -10.63 -2.22 -2.57
CA LYS A 162 -12.05 -1.87 -2.38
C LYS A 162 -12.65 -2.55 -1.13
N PRO A 163 -12.11 -2.29 0.07
CA PRO A 163 -12.60 -2.92 1.29
C PRO A 163 -14.02 -2.48 1.66
N GLU A 164 -14.70 -3.30 2.46
CA GLU A 164 -15.99 -2.95 3.07
C GLU A 164 -15.83 -1.87 4.14
N GLY A 165 -14.67 -1.87 4.83
CA GLY A 165 -14.38 -0.95 5.91
C GLY A 165 -12.89 -0.83 6.22
N VAL A 166 -12.55 0.27 6.90
CA VAL A 166 -11.19 0.58 7.35
C VAL A 166 -11.25 0.90 8.84
N ILE A 167 -10.48 0.17 9.64
CA ILE A 167 -10.34 0.38 11.08
C ILE A 167 -9.14 1.29 11.31
N VAL A 168 -9.39 2.46 11.91
CA VAL A 168 -8.41 3.54 12.12
C VAL A 168 -8.13 3.81 13.61
N GLN A 169 -8.90 3.19 14.51
CA GLN A 169 -8.91 3.50 15.94
C GLN A 169 -7.86 2.72 16.73
N LEU A 170 -7.29 1.66 16.15
CA LEU A 170 -6.41 0.72 16.85
C LEU A 170 -4.92 1.09 16.74
N GLY A 171 -4.52 1.79 15.67
CA GLY A 171 -3.14 2.19 15.41
C GLY A 171 -2.62 3.39 16.22
N GLY A 172 -3.45 3.98 17.08
CA GLY A 172 -3.06 5.16 17.86
C GLY A 172 -3.20 6.47 17.09
N GLN A 173 -2.18 7.34 17.14
CA GLN A 173 -2.30 8.74 16.72
C GLN A 173 -1.89 9.01 15.27
N THR A 174 -1.15 8.10 14.63
CA THR A 174 -0.63 8.22 13.25
C THR A 174 -1.75 8.51 12.25
#